data_AF-A0A2R6B6W6-F1
#
_entry.id   AF-A0A2R6B6W6-F1
#
_cell.length_a   1.000
_cell.length_b   1.000
_cell.length_c   1.000
_cell.angle_alpha   90.00
_cell.angle_beta   90.00
_cell.angle_gamma   90.00
#
_symmetry.space_group_name_H-M   'P 1'
#
loop_
_entity.id
_entity.type
_entity.pdbx_description
1 polymer ?
#
loop_
_entity_poly.entity_id
_entity_poly.type
_entity_poly.pdbx_seq_one_letter_code
_entity_poly.pdbx_strand_id
1 'polypeptide(L)' 'MKAYRFRGYAPKGRAGVLKIRLEVVCMFYNALLDAEQEYERSKCTMSENELRHLASDLRKSNPEFQTLRSQVA' A
#
# COMPACT_ATOMS: atom_id res chain seq x y z
N MET A 1 9.18 -9.60 6.36
CA MET A 1 9.80 -8.33 5.94
C MET A 1 11.13 -8.16 6.64
N LYS A 2 12.16 -7.62 5.98
CA LYS A 2 13.52 -7.51 6.53
C LYS A 2 13.75 -6.06 6.98
N ALA A 3 13.66 -5.79 8.28
CA ALA A 3 13.89 -4.45 8.82
C ALA A 3 15.38 -4.08 8.76
N TYR A 4 15.70 -2.85 8.34
CA TYR A 4 17.07 -2.38 8.31
C TYR A 4 17.51 -1.95 9.71
N ARG A 5 18.64 -2.48 10.18
CA ARG A 5 19.20 -2.16 11.51
C ARG A 5 20.69 -1.87 11.39
N PHE A 6 21.09 -0.67 11.83
CA PHE A 6 22.50 -0.31 11.92
C PHE A 6 23.23 -1.20 12.94
N ARG A 7 24.35 -1.81 12.52
CA ARG A 7 25.28 -2.55 13.37
C ARG A 7 26.70 -2.10 13.05
N GLY A 8 27.17 -1.04 13.71
CA GLY A 8 28.53 -0.55 13.54
C GLY A 8 29.12 -0.07 14.87
N TYR A 9 30.40 -0.38 15.09
CA TYR A 9 31.16 0.09 16.25
C TYR A 9 31.78 1.45 15.92
N ALA A 10 31.61 2.44 16.80
CA ALA A 10 32.23 3.75 16.64
C ALA A 10 33.08 4.10 17.89
N PRO A 11 34.26 4.74 17.74
CA PRO A 11 35.15 5.02 18.86
C PRO A 11 34.57 6.08 19.82
N LYS A 12 34.81 5.89 21.14
CA LYS A 12 34.28 6.71 22.24
C LYS A 12 34.54 8.21 22.00
N GLY A 13 33.48 9.01 21.98
CA GLY A 13 33.52 10.47 21.84
C GLY A 13 32.62 11.01 20.71
N ARG A 14 32.86 10.59 19.45
CA ARG A 14 32.05 10.98 18.27
C ARG A 14 31.03 9.92 17.84
N ALA A 15 31.10 8.74 18.45
CA ALA A 15 30.22 7.60 18.21
C ALA A 15 28.74 7.85 18.53
N GLY A 16 28.43 8.63 19.57
CA GLY A 16 27.06 8.80 20.04
C GLY A 16 26.17 9.53 19.03
N VAL A 17 26.63 10.70 18.57
CA VAL A 17 25.88 11.52 17.60
C VAL A 17 25.73 10.80 16.26
N LEU A 18 26.78 10.12 15.79
CA LEU A 18 26.74 9.35 14.55
C LEU A 18 25.78 8.16 14.65
N LYS A 19 25.81 7.44 15.78
CA LYS A 19 24.89 6.33 16.04
C LYS A 19 23.43 6.80 16.06
N ILE A 20 23.13 7.89 16.75
CA ILE A 20 21.78 8.47 16.81
C ILE A 20 21.30 8.86 15.41
N ARG A 21 22.14 9.54 14.62
CA ARG A 21 21.77 9.92 13.24
C ARG A 21 21.49 8.69 12.38
N LEU A 22 22.30 7.64 12.49
CA LEU A 22 22.10 6.41 11.73
C LEU A 22 20.86 5.63 12.18
N GLU A 23 20.57 5.61 13.48
CA GLU A 23 19.33 5.03 14.02
C GLU A 23 18.10 5.79 13.50
N VAL A 24 18.13 7.13 13.48
CA VAL A 24 17.05 7.96 12.92
C VAL A 24 16.85 7.69 11.43
N VAL A 25 17.93 7.62 10.64
CA VAL A 25 17.84 7.29 9.21
C VAL A 25 17.26 5.88 8.99
N CYS A 26 17.66 4.90 9.81
CA CYS A 26 17.11 3.54 9.72
C CYS A 26 15.61 3.52 10.07
N MET A 27 15.20 4.24 11.11
CA MET A 27 13.78 4.36 11.47
C MET A 27 12.97 5.00 10.35
N PHE A 28 13.46 6.10 9.78
CA PHE A 28 12.78 6.80 8.69
C PHE A 28 12.65 5.92 7.45
N TYR A 29 13.72 5.22 7.07
CA TYR A 29 13.71 4.29 5.95
C TYR A 29 12.72 3.14 6.16
N ASN A 30 12.72 2.54 7.35
CA ASN A 30 11.78 1.45 7.66
C ASN A 30 10.32 1.94 7.65
N ALA A 31 10.05 3.16 8.11
CA ALA A 31 8.71 3.74 8.06
C ALA A 31 8.23 3.99 6.62
N LEU A 32 9.12 4.48 5.75
CA LEU A 32 8.80 4.64 4.32
C LEU A 32 8.53 3.30 3.64
N LEU A 33 9.33 2.28 3.94
CA LEU A 33 9.15 0.94 3.40
C LEU A 33 7.83 0.30 3.84
N ASP A 34 7.44 0.51 5.09
CA ASP A 34 6.16 0.03 5.62
C ASP A 34 4.97 0.75 4.95
N ALA A 35 5.06 2.07 4.78
CA ALA A 35 4.06 2.86 4.08
C ALA A 35 3.91 2.47 2.60
N GLU A 36 5.03 2.18 1.91
CA GLU A 36 5.00 1.70 0.53
C GLU A 36 4.34 0.32 0.43
N GLN A 37 4.64 -0.59 1.36
CA GLN A 37 3.99 -1.91 1.37
C GLN A 37 2.49 -1.80 1.68
N GLU A 38 2.10 -0.94 2.60
CA GLU A 38 0.69 -0.71 2.89
C GLU A 38 -0.03 -0.05 1.70
N TYR A 39 0.66 0.84 0.97
CA TYR A 39 0.15 1.41 -0.27
C TYR A 39 -0.03 0.35 -1.36
N GLU A 40 0.92 -0.56 -1.55
CA GLU A 40 0.78 -1.65 -2.52
C GLU A 40 -0.28 -2.69 -2.09
N ARG A 41 -0.43 -2.96 -0.80
CA ARG A 41 -1.54 -3.79 -0.27
C ARG A 41 -2.89 -3.15 -0.46
N SER A 42 -3.00 -1.84 -0.20
CA SER A 42 -4.24 -1.09 -0.42
C SER A 42 -4.55 -0.86 -1.88
N LYS A 43 -3.53 -0.79 -2.77
CA LYS A 43 -3.70 -0.83 -4.23
C LYS A 43 -4.24 -2.16 -4.74
N CYS A 44 -4.03 -3.25 -4.01
CA CYS A 44 -4.83 -4.47 -4.16
C CYS A 44 -6.27 -4.26 -3.64
N THR A 45 -6.88 -3.09 -3.90
CA THR A 45 -8.33 -2.95 -4.05
C THR A 45 -8.85 -3.96 -5.07
N MET A 46 -10.07 -4.46 -4.82
CA MET A 46 -10.82 -5.46 -5.59
C MET A 46 -10.12 -5.99 -6.85
N SER A 47 -9.81 -7.28 -6.85
CA SER A 47 -9.31 -7.98 -8.02
C SER A 47 -10.15 -7.69 -9.28
N GLU A 48 -9.58 -7.84 -10.47
CA GLU A 48 -10.30 -7.59 -11.73
C GLU A 48 -11.64 -8.36 -11.80
N ASN A 49 -11.69 -9.56 -11.20
CA ASN A 49 -12.92 -10.34 -11.09
C ASN A 49 -13.96 -9.70 -10.16
N GLU A 50 -13.53 -9.19 -9.00
CA GLU A 50 -14.39 -8.47 -8.07
C GLU A 50 -14.91 -7.16 -8.68
N LEU A 51 -14.09 -6.45 -9.47
CA LEU A 51 -14.51 -5.27 -10.23
C LEU A 51 -15.53 -5.63 -11.32
N ARG A 52 -15.32 -6.73 -12.05
CA ARG A 52 -16.29 -7.23 -13.06
C ARG A 52 -17.61 -7.64 -12.42
N HIS A 53 -17.56 -8.31 -11.27
CA HIS A 53 -18.76 -8.65 -10.50
C HIS A 53 -19.50 -7.40 -10.05
N LEU A 54 -18.79 -6.43 -9.45
CA LEU A 54 -19.36 -5.17 -9.03
C LEU A 54 -19.98 -4.40 -10.20
N ALA A 55 -19.30 -4.29 -11.34
CA ALA A 55 -19.82 -3.63 -12.53
C ALA A 55 -21.09 -4.32 -13.08
N SER A 56 -21.13 -5.65 -13.07
CA SER A 56 -22.31 -6.43 -13.45
C SER A 56 -23.48 -6.19 -12.50
N ASP A 57 -23.23 -6.17 -11.19
CA ASP A 57 -24.27 -5.97 -10.18
C ASP A 57 -24.80 -4.53 -10.22
N LEU A 58 -23.94 -3.53 -10.41
CA LEU A 58 -24.35 -2.15 -10.67
C LEU A 58 -25.17 -2.03 -11.95
N ARG A 59 -24.79 -2.72 -13.03
CA ARG A 59 -25.56 -2.74 -14.28
C ARG A 59 -26.94 -3.37 -14.10
N LYS A 60 -27.05 -4.42 -13.28
CA LYS A 60 -28.34 -5.04 -12.93
C LYS A 60 -29.17 -4.11 -12.05
N SER A 61 -28.57 -3.39 -11.11
CA SER A 61 -29.28 -2.52 -10.18
C SER A 61 -29.71 -1.19 -10.79
N ASN A 62 -29.14 -0.79 -11.93
CA ASN A 62 -29.42 0.51 -12.52
C ASN A 62 -30.63 0.45 -13.48
N PRO A 63 -31.72 1.19 -13.20
CA PRO A 63 -32.96 1.16 -13.98
C PRO A 63 -32.80 1.66 -15.41
N GLU A 64 -31.84 2.54 -15.71
CA GLU A 64 -31.58 3.00 -17.08
C GLU A 64 -31.08 1.86 -17.97
N PHE A 65 -30.17 1.03 -17.45
CA PHE A 65 -29.67 -0.16 -18.13
C PHE A 65 -30.72 -1.28 -18.23
N GLN A 66 -31.59 -1.42 -17.24
CA GLN A 66 -32.72 -2.35 -17.34
C GLN A 66 -33.69 -1.92 -18.45
N THR A 67 -33.98 -0.62 -18.54
CA THR A 67 -34.89 -0.06 -19.56
C THR A 67 -34.33 -0.24 -20.97
N LEU A 68 -33.04 0.06 -21.17
CA LEU A 68 -32.34 -0.18 -22.45
C LEU A 68 -32.35 -1.66 -22.85
N ARG A 69 -32.14 -2.57 -21.89
CA ARG A 69 -32.19 -4.01 -22.15
C ARG A 69 -33.58 -4.49 -22.58
N SER A 70 -34.64 -3.93 -21.98
CA SER A 70 -36.03 -4.25 -22.33
C SER A 70 -36.46 -3.70 -23.71
N GLN A 71 -35.70 -2.76 -24.29
CA GLN A 71 -35.96 -2.24 -25.65
C GLN A 71 -35.25 -3.04 -26.76
N VAL A 72 -34.25 -3.86 -26.40
CA VAL A 72 -33.44 -4.66 -27.34
C VAL A 72 -33.82 -6.14 -27.33
N ALA A 73 -34.49 -6.61 -26.28
CA ALA A 73 -35.06 -7.96 -26.17
C ALA A 73 -36.43 -8.06 -26.85
#